data_AF-A0A2V5QXG0-F1
#
_entry.id   AF-A0A2V5QXG0-F1
#
_cell.length_a   1.000
_cell.length_b   1.000
_cell.length_c   1.000
_cell.angle_alpha   90.00
_cell.angle_beta   90.00
_cell.angle_gamma   90.00
#
_symmetry.space_group_name_H-M   'P 1'
#
loop_
_entity.id
_entity.type
_entity.pdbx_description
1 polymer ?
#
loop_
_entity_poly.entity_id
_entity_poly.type
_entity_poly.pdbx_seq_one_letter_code
_entity_poly.pdbx_strand_id
1 'polypeptide(L)' 'KGGDFRAREANVYRLAEVSNNIIDQCIAQGVPFAREYGGLLANRSFGGAQVSRTFYARGQTGQQLLLGCYQALCRQIAAG' A
#
# COMPACT_ATOMS: atom_id res chain seq x y z
N LYS A 1 16.28 1.93 8.72
CA LYS A 1 16.97 0.87 9.51
C LYS A 1 16.20 -0.43 9.35
N GLY A 2 16.87 -1.54 9.05
CA GLY A 2 16.23 -2.84 8.80
C GLY A 2 15.86 -3.60 10.08
N GLY A 3 15.39 -4.83 9.93
CA GLY A 3 14.93 -5.68 11.05
C GLY A 3 16.04 -6.37 11.85
N ASP A 4 17.31 -6.05 11.61
CA ASP A 4 18.47 -6.54 12.37
C ASP A 4 18.48 -8.08 12.57
N PHE A 5 18.09 -8.84 11.54
CA PHE A 5 17.95 -10.30 11.56
C PHE A 5 16.97 -10.88 12.60
N ARG A 6 16.14 -10.04 13.23
CA ARG A 6 15.17 -10.45 14.27
C ARG A 6 13.79 -10.81 13.72
N ALA A 7 13.53 -10.50 12.44
CA ALA A 7 12.27 -10.81 11.79
C ALA A 7 12.23 -12.28 11.34
N ARG A 8 11.02 -12.85 11.28
CA ARG A 8 10.81 -14.18 10.68
C ARG A 8 10.94 -14.07 9.17
N GLU A 9 12.03 -14.59 8.61
CA GLU A 9 12.38 -14.46 7.19
C GLU A 9 11.25 -14.90 6.26
N ALA A 10 10.64 -16.06 6.52
CA ALA A 10 9.53 -16.57 5.72
C ALA A 10 8.36 -15.58 5.60
N ASN A 11 8.00 -14.89 6.69
CA ASN A 11 6.92 -13.91 6.69
C ASN A 11 7.30 -12.63 5.94
N VAL A 12 8.54 -12.17 6.09
CA VAL A 12 9.07 -10.98 5.40
C VAL A 12 9.13 -11.23 3.90
N TYR A 13 9.65 -12.39 3.50
CA TYR A 13 9.70 -12.82 2.10
C TYR A 13 8.29 -12.90 1.51
N ARG A 14 7.37 -13.61 2.18
CA ARG A 14 5.98 -13.73 1.74
C ARG A 14 5.31 -12.36 1.58
N LEU A 15 5.51 -11.44 2.52
CA LEU A 15 4.95 -10.09 2.45
C LEU A 15 5.53 -9.30 1.27
N ALA A 16 6.83 -9.41 1.00
CA ALA A 16 7.45 -8.77 -0.15
C ALA A 16 6.81 -9.25 -1.45
N GLU A 17 6.57 -10.55 -1.59
CA GLU A 17 5.94 -11.13 -2.79
C GLU A 17 4.51 -10.61 -3.04
N VAL A 18 3.67 -10.44 -2.01
CA VAL A 18 2.30 -9.89 -2.20
C VAL A 18 2.19 -8.38 -2.11
N SER A 19 3.26 -7.66 -1.77
CA SER A 19 3.18 -6.22 -1.52
C SER A 19 2.56 -5.45 -2.69
N ASN A 20 2.91 -5.78 -3.94
CA ASN A 20 2.32 -5.16 -5.13
C ASN A 20 0.83 -5.48 -5.26
N ASN A 21 0.45 -6.74 -5.05
CA ASN A 21 -0.97 -7.15 -5.11
C ASN A 21 -1.82 -6.43 -4.05
N ILE A 22 -1.26 -6.14 -2.87
CA ILE A 22 -1.95 -5.36 -1.82
C ILE A 22 -2.17 -3.92 -2.31
N ILE A 23 -1.18 -3.32 -2.98
CA ILE A 23 -1.31 -1.97 -3.54
C ILE A 23 -2.36 -1.94 -4.65
N ASP A 24 -2.36 -2.94 -5.54
CA ASP A 24 -3.36 -3.10 -6.59
C ASP A 24 -4.77 -3.24 -6.01
N GLN A 25 -4.93 -4.01 -4.94
CA GLN A 25 -6.20 -4.13 -4.23
C GLN A 25 -6.66 -2.78 -3.66
N CYS A 26 -5.76 -2.00 -3.04
CA CYS A 26 -6.10 -0.67 -2.54
C CYS A 26 -6.53 0.28 -3.67
N ILE A 27 -5.90 0.20 -4.85
CA ILE A 27 -6.31 0.98 -6.03
C ILE A 27 -7.70 0.55 -6.51
N ALA A 28 -7.95 -0.75 -6.58
CA ALA A 28 -9.26 -1.29 -6.94
C ALA A 28 -10.36 -0.87 -5.95
N GLN A 29 -10.01 -0.66 -4.69
CA GLN A 29 -10.90 -0.10 -3.66
C GLN A 29 -11.11 1.42 -3.77
N GLY A 30 -10.40 2.10 -4.68
CA GLY A 30 -10.52 3.54 -4.94
C GLY A 30 -9.54 4.41 -4.17
N VAL A 31 -8.51 3.85 -3.54
CA VAL A 31 -7.49 4.64 -2.82
C VAL A 31 -6.73 5.51 -3.82
N PRO A 32 -6.76 6.85 -3.68
CA PRO A 32 -6.20 7.78 -4.66
C PRO A 32 -4.69 7.96 -4.44
N PHE A 33 -3.91 6.91 -4.71
CA PHE A 33 -2.46 7.03 -4.71
C PHE A 33 -1.99 8.08 -5.74
N ALA A 34 -0.90 8.77 -5.40
CA ALA A 34 -0.26 9.73 -6.26
C ALA A 34 0.18 9.05 -7.56
N ARG A 35 0.08 9.81 -8.65
CA ARG A 35 0.47 9.36 -9.99
C ARG A 35 1.43 10.33 -10.62
N GLU A 36 2.31 9.79 -11.44
CA GLU A 36 3.13 10.56 -12.36
C GLU A 36 2.29 11.07 -13.53
N TYR A 37 2.82 12.01 -14.31
CA TYR A 37 2.12 12.56 -15.47
C TYR A 37 1.70 11.46 -16.47
N GLY A 38 2.52 10.40 -16.63
CA GLY A 38 2.21 9.24 -17.47
C GLY A 38 1.15 8.29 -16.91
N GLY A 39 0.53 8.62 -15.78
CA GLY A 39 -0.55 7.83 -15.18
C GLY A 39 -0.07 6.62 -14.35
N LEU A 40 1.23 6.33 -14.31
CA LEU A 40 1.79 5.32 -13.40
C LEU A 40 1.77 5.80 -11.95
N LEU A 41 1.78 4.87 -11.00
CA LEU A 41 1.85 5.20 -9.58
C LEU A 41 3.20 5.86 -9.27
N ALA A 42 3.15 6.99 -8.57
CA ALA A 42 4.34 7.67 -8.11
C ALA A 42 4.84 7.07 -6.78
N ASN A 43 6.15 6.90 -6.67
CA ASN A 43 6.83 6.52 -5.43
C ASN A 43 7.62 7.70 -4.86
N ARG A 44 7.78 7.72 -3.53
CA ARG A 44 8.66 8.68 -2.84
C ARG A 44 9.75 7.97 -2.05
N SER A 45 10.82 8.71 -1.75
CA SER A 45 11.83 8.27 -0.79
C SER A 45 11.24 8.27 0.62
N PHE A 46 11.35 7.14 1.30
CA PHE A 46 10.95 6.97 2.70
C PHE A 46 11.64 5.72 3.28
N GLY A 47 11.91 5.72 4.58
CA GLY A 47 12.49 4.57 5.29
C GLY A 47 13.96 4.25 4.96
N GLY A 48 14.62 5.06 4.12
CA GLY A 48 16.04 4.90 3.78
C GLY A 48 16.34 3.73 2.84
N ALA A 49 15.38 3.30 2.03
CA ALA A 49 15.63 2.33 0.96
C ALA A 49 16.40 2.99 -0.19
N GLN A 50 17.31 2.25 -0.84
CA GLN A 50 18.09 2.74 -1.97
C GLN A 50 17.22 3.04 -3.20
N VAL A 51 16.16 2.26 -3.41
CA VAL A 51 15.18 2.47 -4.48
C VAL A 51 13.86 2.91 -3.85
N SER A 52 13.27 3.97 -4.41
CA SER A 52 11.98 4.49 -3.94
C SER A 52 10.86 3.49 -4.26
N ARG A 53 10.16 3.04 -3.23
CA ARG A 53 9.10 2.02 -3.30
C ARG A 53 7.93 2.29 -2.36
N THR A 54 7.83 3.52 -1.86
CA THR A 54 6.74 3.93 -0.96
C THR A 54 5.67 4.65 -1.74
N PHE A 55 4.51 3.99 -1.89
CA PHE A 55 3.30 4.59 -2.46
C PHE A 55 2.63 5.51 -1.43
N TYR A 56 1.98 6.58 -1.89
CA TYR A 56 1.40 7.59 -1.00
C TYR A 56 0.19 8.27 -1.65
N ALA A 57 -0.76 8.73 -0.83
CA ALA A 57 -1.88 9.58 -1.25
C ALA A 57 -1.72 10.95 -0.59
N ARG A 58 -0.83 11.78 -1.16
CA ARG A 58 -0.41 13.08 -0.61
C ARG A 58 -0.04 12.96 0.89
N GLY A 59 -0.57 13.82 1.74
CA GLY A 59 -0.37 13.81 3.20
C GLY A 59 -1.37 12.93 3.97
N GLN A 60 -2.23 12.17 3.30
CA GLN A 60 -3.38 11.50 3.90
C GLN A 60 -3.44 9.99 3.60
N THR A 61 -2.31 9.34 3.26
CA THR A 61 -2.28 7.92 2.87
C THR A 61 -3.01 7.01 3.87
N GLY A 62 -2.74 7.14 5.17
CA GLY A 62 -3.39 6.31 6.20
C GLY A 62 -4.91 6.49 6.26
N GLN A 63 -5.38 7.74 6.18
CA GLN A 63 -6.81 8.04 6.18
C GLN A 63 -7.50 7.46 4.93
N GLN A 64 -6.89 7.61 3.75
CA GLN A 64 -7.46 7.09 2.50
C GLN A 64 -7.52 5.55 2.50
N LEU A 65 -6.50 4.88 3.02
CA LEU A 65 -6.51 3.43 3.20
C LEU A 65 -7.63 2.98 4.14
N LEU A 66 -7.80 3.66 5.28
CA LEU A 66 -8.87 3.34 6.23
C LEU A 66 -10.25 3.49 5.61
N LEU A 67 -10.48 4.60 4.89
CA LEU A 67 -11.73 4.83 4.18
C LEU A 67 -11.98 3.78 3.10
N GLY A 68 -10.96 3.41 2.31
CA GLY A 68 -11.07 2.38 1.28
C GLY A 68 -11.45 1.00 1.85
N CYS A 69 -10.78 0.58 2.93
CA CYS A 69 -11.10 -0.68 3.62
C CYS A 69 -12.51 -0.65 4.22
N TYR A 70 -12.88 0.44 4.88
CA TYR A 70 -14.21 0.57 5.51
C TYR A 70 -15.32 0.55 4.45
N GLN A 71 -15.17 1.29 3.36
CA GLN A 71 -16.12 1.27 2.25
C GLN A 71 -16.23 -0.13 1.63
N ALA A 72 -15.11 -0.84 1.45
CA ALA A 72 -15.12 -2.21 0.95
C ALA A 72 -15.86 -3.17 1.91
N LEU A 73 -15.63 -3.04 3.22
CA LEU A 73 -16.34 -3.80 4.24
C LEU A 73 -17.84 -3.50 4.22
N CYS A 74 -18.25 -2.22 4.20
CA CYS A 74 -19.65 -1.84 4.12
C CYS A 74 -20.34 -2.38 2.87
N ARG A 75 -19.65 -2.42 1.72
CA ARG A 75 -20.18 -3.07 0.51
C ARG A 75 -20.41 -4.57 0.70
N GLN A 76 -19.51 -5.27 1.40
CA GLN A 76 -19.70 -6.69 1.70
C GLN A 76 -20.87 -6.90 2.67
N ILE A 77 -20.97 -6.10 3.74
CA ILE A 77 -22.11 -6.15 4.67
C ILE A 77 -23.44 -5.92 3.93
N ALA A 78 -23.48 -4.98 2.99
CA ALA A 78 -24.68 -4.72 2.19
C ALA A 78 -25.00 -5.85 1.18
N ALA A 79 -24.02 -6.68 0.83
CA ALA A 79 -24.20 -7.81 -0.08
C ALA A 79 -24.75 -9.07 0.61
N GLY A 80 -24.74 -9.13 1.96
CA GLY A 80 -25.25 -10.23 2.77
C GLY A 80 -24.16 -11.10 3.35
#